data_AF-U3AU53-F1
#
_entry.id   AF-U3AU53-F1
#
_cell.length_a   1.000
_cell.length_b   1.000
_cell.length_c   1.000
_cell.angle_alpha   90.00
_cell.angle_beta   90.00
_cell.angle_gamma   90.00
#
_symmetry.space_group_name_H-M   'P 1'
#
loop_
_entity.id
_entity.type
_entity.pdbx_description
1 polymer ?
#
loop_
_entity_poly.entity_id
_entity_poly.type
_entity_poly.pdbx_seq_one_letter_code
_entity_poly.pdbx_strand_id
1 'polypeptide(L)'
;MSRPWLSLFLLLAVGGLLGLIGNVAKLAAASGWPPVALLLWSLLGAGGLLCLLALARGEAPSLRRPYLRYYLISGLVSISLPNALLFSAIPHVGAGFASLCLAFPPLLTYVLALALRMEGLQRLRLLGILIGLAGSLILALGKLGSGDSPLLWVLATLVMPVFLAIGNVYRSRHWPEGARPLQLAPGMLLAGALLLLPLGLFGVELRPAWEQAAGAWWLAAEVALFAGMYALYFVLQKVAGAVYLSQIGSVTAITGAAVAIFLLGEQGSASMLLAALCTTVGVTLVALRPAR
;
A
#
# COMPACT_ATOMS: atom_id res chain seq x y z
N MET A 1 14.62 -20.42 9.87
CA MET A 1 13.14 -20.50 9.80
C MET A 1 12.76 -21.31 8.57
N SER A 2 11.84 -22.26 8.67
CA SER A 2 11.30 -22.92 7.47
C SER A 2 10.54 -21.90 6.61
N ARG A 3 10.58 -22.09 5.28
CA ARG A 3 10.03 -21.17 4.28
C ARG A 3 8.62 -20.61 4.59
N PRO A 4 7.64 -21.37 5.11
CA PRO A 4 6.31 -20.82 5.42
C PRO A 4 6.30 -19.80 6.57
N TRP A 5 7.11 -19.99 7.61
CA TRP A 5 7.16 -19.07 8.75
C TRP A 5 7.82 -17.74 8.39
N LEU A 6 8.81 -17.78 7.47
CA LEU A 6 9.41 -16.55 6.96
C LEU A 6 8.39 -15.71 6.19
N SER A 7 7.61 -16.34 5.29
CA SER A 7 6.57 -15.64 4.54
C SER A 7 5.50 -15.03 5.45
N LEU A 8 5.09 -15.76 6.49
CA LEU A 8 4.12 -15.25 7.47
C LEU A 8 4.68 -14.06 8.27
N PHE A 9 5.91 -14.18 8.77
CA PHE A 9 6.56 -13.09 9.48
C PHE A 9 6.68 -11.83 8.60
N LEU A 10 7.15 -11.99 7.36
CA LEU A 10 7.26 -10.89 6.41
C LEU A 10 5.90 -10.27 6.10
N LEU A 11 4.86 -11.08 5.95
CA LEU A 11 3.49 -10.61 5.71
C LEU A 11 2.99 -9.74 6.86
N LEU A 12 3.16 -10.20 8.10
CA LEU A 12 2.77 -9.47 9.31
C LEU A 12 3.58 -8.19 9.48
N ALA A 13 4.89 -8.25 9.27
CA ALA A 13 5.78 -7.10 9.40
C ALA A 13 5.48 -6.03 8.36
N VAL A 14 5.37 -6.39 7.07
CA VAL A 14 5.09 -5.46 5.98
C VAL A 14 3.70 -4.85 6.14
N GLY A 15 2.69 -5.65 6.48
CA GLY A 15 1.33 -5.16 6.72
C GLY A 15 1.24 -4.23 7.93
N GLY A 16 1.92 -4.58 9.03
CA GLY A 16 1.99 -3.72 10.21
C GLY A 16 2.67 -2.38 9.92
N LEU A 17 3.80 -2.39 9.22
CA LEU A 17 4.50 -1.17 8.82
C LEU A 17 3.65 -0.30 7.90
N LEU A 18 2.98 -0.88 6.90
CA LEU A 18 2.08 -0.12 6.03
C LEU A 18 0.88 0.45 6.79
N GLY A 19 0.37 -0.28 7.80
CA GLY A 19 -0.67 0.25 8.69
C GLY A 19 -0.20 1.44 9.52
N LEU A 20 1.07 1.45 9.93
CA LEU A 20 1.68 2.58 10.62
C LEU A 20 1.89 3.79 9.70
N ILE A 21 2.30 3.58 8.44
CA ILE A 21 2.48 4.67 7.44
C ILE A 21 1.23 5.55 7.36
N GLY A 22 0.05 4.96 7.17
CA GLY A 22 -1.19 5.76 7.08
C GLY A 22 -1.51 6.55 8.37
N ASN A 23 -1.17 6.00 9.54
CA ASN A 23 -1.42 6.66 10.82
C ASN A 23 -0.40 7.78 11.11
N VAL A 24 0.88 7.56 10.78
CA VAL A 24 1.92 8.59 10.87
C VAL A 24 1.64 9.73 9.90
N ALA A 25 1.23 9.42 8.67
CA ALA A 25 0.77 10.41 7.69
C ALA A 25 -0.36 11.29 8.23
N LYS A 26 -1.34 10.71 8.95
CA LYS A 26 -2.42 11.47 9.61
C LYS A 26 -1.88 12.44 10.65
N LEU A 27 -1.00 11.97 11.54
CA LEU A 27 -0.40 12.79 12.59
C LEU A 27 0.46 13.92 12.01
N ALA A 28 1.26 13.61 10.99
CA ALA A 28 2.07 14.58 10.28
C ALA A 28 1.19 15.65 9.61
N ALA A 29 0.11 15.24 8.92
CA ALA A 29 -0.84 16.17 8.31
C ALA A 29 -1.51 17.09 9.35
N ALA A 30 -1.88 16.55 10.51
CA ALA A 30 -2.42 17.34 11.63
C ALA A 30 -1.41 18.35 12.18
N SER A 31 -0.10 18.09 12.05
CA SER A 31 0.98 19.02 12.41
C SER A 31 1.33 20.04 11.32
N GLY A 32 0.63 20.02 10.18
CA GLY A 32 0.82 20.96 9.07
C GLY A 32 1.65 20.45 7.90
N TRP A 33 2.02 19.16 7.85
CA TRP A 33 2.65 18.59 6.66
C TRP A 33 1.66 18.49 5.49
N PRO A 34 1.98 19.04 4.31
CA PRO A 34 1.24 18.74 3.09
C PRO A 34 1.35 17.23 2.79
N PRO A 35 0.24 16.49 2.60
CA PRO A 35 0.29 15.02 2.53
C PRO A 35 1.13 14.50 1.36
N VAL A 36 1.03 15.12 0.18
CA VAL A 36 1.79 14.72 -1.01
C VAL A 36 3.27 15.13 -0.89
N ALA A 37 3.57 16.27 -0.24
CA ALA A 37 4.95 16.64 0.07
C ALA A 37 5.61 15.61 0.99
N LEU A 38 4.94 15.24 2.09
CA LEU A 38 5.43 14.20 3.01
C LEU A 38 5.73 12.90 2.25
N LEU A 39 4.79 12.44 1.42
CA LEU A 39 5.00 11.27 0.57
C LEU A 39 6.22 11.44 -0.34
N LEU A 40 6.31 12.52 -1.11
CA LEU A 40 7.43 12.80 -2.02
C LEU A 40 8.78 12.69 -1.30
N TRP A 41 8.95 13.42 -0.19
CA TRP A 41 10.19 13.45 0.56
C TRP A 41 10.50 12.12 1.25
N SER A 42 9.47 11.39 1.69
CA SER A 42 9.62 10.06 2.28
C SER A 42 10.09 9.04 1.26
N LEU A 43 9.55 9.09 0.03
CA LEU A 43 9.99 8.24 -1.07
C LEU A 43 11.41 8.56 -1.52
N LEU A 44 11.80 9.85 -1.58
CA LEU A 44 13.17 10.25 -1.86
C LEU A 44 14.14 9.75 -0.79
N GLY A 45 13.82 9.97 0.49
CA GLY A 45 14.65 9.55 1.61
C GLY A 45 14.79 8.04 1.71
N ALA A 46 13.68 7.30 1.63
CA ALA A 46 13.67 5.84 1.67
C ALA A 46 14.36 5.23 0.44
N GLY A 47 14.08 5.77 -0.75
CA GLY A 47 14.74 5.36 -1.99
C GLY A 47 16.24 5.60 -1.95
N GLY A 48 16.69 6.75 -1.43
CA GLY A 48 18.09 7.06 -1.21
C GLY A 48 18.76 6.11 -0.21
N LEU A 49 18.14 5.88 0.95
CA LEU A 49 18.66 4.97 1.98
C LEU A 49 18.79 3.54 1.46
N LEU A 50 17.77 3.02 0.77
CA LEU A 50 17.83 1.69 0.19
C LEU A 50 18.83 1.63 -0.97
N CYS A 51 19.03 2.71 -1.73
CA CYS A 51 20.04 2.79 -2.77
C CYS A 51 21.45 2.68 -2.18
N LEU A 52 21.74 3.42 -1.10
CA LEU A 52 23.00 3.32 -0.37
C LEU A 52 23.26 1.90 0.15
N LEU A 53 22.22 1.27 0.73
CA LEU A 53 22.31 -0.11 1.19
C LEU A 53 22.55 -1.10 0.04
N ALA A 54 21.90 -0.89 -1.10
CA ALA A 54 22.07 -1.70 -2.30
C ALA A 54 23.49 -1.59 -2.86
N LEU A 55 24.03 -0.37 -2.93
CA LEU A 55 25.42 -0.11 -3.33
C LEU A 55 26.41 -0.79 -2.38
N ALA A 56 26.23 -0.64 -1.07
CA ALA A 56 27.08 -1.26 -0.05
C ALA A 56 27.10 -2.79 -0.12
N ARG A 57 26.03 -3.41 -0.64
CA ARG A 57 25.93 -4.87 -0.82
C ARG A 57 26.35 -5.37 -2.21
N GLY A 58 26.86 -4.49 -3.08
CA GLY A 58 27.19 -4.87 -4.47
C GLY A 58 25.96 -5.19 -5.32
N GLU A 59 24.78 -4.70 -4.92
CA GLU A 59 23.48 -4.91 -5.56
C GLU A 59 22.95 -3.60 -6.15
N ALA A 60 23.82 -2.81 -6.78
CA ALA A 60 23.47 -1.52 -7.35
C ALA A 60 22.21 -1.60 -8.26
N PRO A 61 21.25 -0.65 -8.15
CA PRO A 61 20.12 -0.59 -9.06
C PRO A 61 20.59 -0.50 -10.51
N SER A 62 20.11 -1.42 -11.35
CA SER A 62 20.47 -1.44 -12.77
C SER A 62 19.79 -0.30 -13.52
N LEU A 63 20.54 0.37 -14.39
CA LEU A 63 20.04 1.42 -15.30
C LEU A 63 19.65 0.89 -16.69
N ARG A 64 19.61 -0.44 -16.86
CA ARG A 64 19.18 -1.04 -18.13
C ARG A 64 17.71 -0.76 -18.39
N ARG A 65 17.32 -0.64 -19.67
CA ARG A 65 15.95 -0.33 -20.10
C ARG A 65 14.84 -1.17 -19.43
N PRO A 66 14.98 -2.51 -19.26
CA PRO A 66 13.95 -3.30 -18.58
C PRO A 66 13.73 -2.90 -17.12
N TYR A 67 14.81 -2.52 -16.42
CA TYR A 67 14.77 -2.07 -15.03
C TYR A 67 14.15 -0.68 -14.92
N LEU A 68 14.55 0.27 -15.78
CA LEU A 68 13.97 1.61 -15.81
C LEU A 68 12.46 1.58 -16.10
N ARG A 69 12.04 0.75 -17.06
CA ARG A 69 10.61 0.54 -17.35
C ARG A 69 9.87 -0.02 -16.13
N TYR A 70 10.47 -1.01 -15.47
CA TYR A 70 9.92 -1.59 -14.24
C TYR A 70 9.78 -0.54 -13.13
N TYR A 71 10.80 0.30 -12.91
CA TYR A 71 10.80 1.34 -11.90
C TYR A 71 9.70 2.38 -12.15
N LEU A 72 9.59 2.87 -13.38
CA LEU A 72 8.60 3.89 -13.74
C LEU A 72 7.18 3.36 -13.62
N ILE A 73 6.88 2.22 -14.23
CA ILE A 73 5.51 1.69 -14.21
C ILE A 73 5.14 1.22 -12.80
N SER A 74 6.00 0.45 -12.14
CA SER A 74 5.71 -0.02 -10.78
C SER A 74 5.65 1.13 -9.79
N GLY A 75 6.57 2.11 -9.89
CA GLY A 75 6.56 3.33 -9.09
C GLY A 75 5.24 4.07 -9.23
N LEU A 76 4.77 4.26 -10.47
CA LEU A 76 3.50 4.93 -10.74
C LEU A 76 2.30 4.24 -10.09
N VAL A 77 2.05 2.96 -10.45
CA VAL A 77 0.80 2.28 -10.08
C VAL A 77 0.82 1.67 -8.68
N SER A 78 1.98 1.62 -8.03
CA SER A 78 2.12 0.89 -6.76
C SER A 78 2.72 1.71 -5.64
N ILE A 79 3.20 2.90 -5.95
CA ILE A 79 3.75 3.83 -4.98
C ILE A 79 3.05 5.17 -5.15
N SER A 80 3.34 5.91 -6.23
CA SER A 80 2.96 7.31 -6.39
C SER A 80 1.46 7.51 -6.39
N LEU A 81 0.73 6.94 -7.35
CA LEU A 81 -0.71 7.13 -7.46
C LEU A 81 -1.48 6.60 -6.24
N PRO A 82 -1.32 5.33 -5.83
CA PRO A 82 -2.09 4.82 -4.70
C PRO A 82 -1.76 5.55 -3.39
N ASN A 83 -0.48 5.83 -3.10
CA ASN A 83 -0.15 6.55 -1.88
C ASN A 83 -0.53 8.03 -1.96
N ALA A 84 -0.45 8.69 -3.12
CA ALA A 84 -0.92 10.07 -3.24
C ALA A 84 -2.42 10.16 -2.95
N LEU A 85 -3.22 9.21 -3.47
CA LEU A 85 -4.65 9.11 -3.14
C LEU A 85 -4.85 8.84 -1.64
N LEU A 86 -4.10 7.90 -1.07
CA LEU A 86 -4.17 7.55 0.34
C LEU A 86 -3.86 8.73 1.26
N PHE A 87 -2.67 9.32 1.11
CA PHE A 87 -2.18 10.44 1.91
C PHE A 87 -3.09 11.64 1.78
N SER A 88 -3.56 11.96 0.57
CA SER A 88 -4.46 13.08 0.35
C SER A 88 -5.85 12.83 0.93
N ALA A 89 -6.34 11.58 0.93
CA ALA A 89 -7.65 11.26 1.47
C ALA A 89 -7.69 11.19 3.01
N ILE A 90 -6.61 10.75 3.65
CA ILE A 90 -6.54 10.53 5.12
C ILE A 90 -7.09 11.72 5.94
N PRO A 91 -6.72 12.99 5.68
CA PRO A 91 -7.28 14.14 6.40
C PRO A 91 -8.80 14.29 6.30
N HIS A 92 -9.42 13.74 5.25
CA HIS A 92 -10.84 13.90 4.95
C HIS A 92 -11.68 12.68 5.32
N VAL A 93 -11.15 11.47 5.18
CA VAL A 93 -11.89 10.23 5.43
C VAL A 93 -11.48 9.52 6.72
N GLY A 94 -10.32 9.87 7.30
CA GLY A 94 -9.72 9.20 8.46
C GLY A 94 -8.82 8.02 8.08
N ALA A 95 -7.83 7.75 8.93
CA ALA A 95 -6.85 6.69 8.73
C ALA A 95 -7.49 5.29 8.88
N GLY A 96 -8.51 5.13 9.71
CA GLY A 96 -9.20 3.86 9.91
C GLY A 96 -9.96 3.41 8.68
N PHE A 97 -10.78 4.28 8.09
CA PHE A 97 -11.48 4.00 6.83
C PHE A 97 -10.49 3.71 5.70
N ALA A 98 -9.47 4.57 5.56
CA ALA A 98 -8.43 4.43 4.54
C ALA A 98 -7.67 3.10 4.67
N SER A 99 -7.34 2.68 5.89
CA SER A 99 -6.70 1.39 6.18
C SER A 99 -7.60 0.22 5.77
N LEU A 100 -8.90 0.26 6.06
CA LEU A 100 -9.82 -0.82 5.68
C LEU A 100 -9.93 -0.99 4.17
N CYS A 101 -9.85 0.09 3.39
CA CYS A 101 -9.80 0.00 1.92
C CYS A 101 -8.56 -0.76 1.41
N LEU A 102 -7.46 -0.77 2.17
CA LEU A 102 -6.26 -1.55 1.82
C LEU A 102 -6.48 -3.06 1.92
N ALA A 103 -7.62 -3.55 2.40
CA ALA A 103 -7.95 -4.98 2.38
C ALA A 103 -8.55 -5.47 1.04
N PHE A 104 -8.90 -4.56 0.12
CA PHE A 104 -9.48 -4.89 -1.18
C PHE A 104 -8.49 -5.28 -2.30
N PRO A 105 -7.20 -4.84 -2.32
CA PRO A 105 -6.23 -5.25 -3.33
C PRO A 105 -6.13 -6.77 -3.56
N PRO A 106 -6.16 -7.67 -2.55
CA PRO A 106 -6.18 -9.12 -2.82
C PRO A 106 -7.30 -9.57 -3.75
N LEU A 107 -8.51 -9.09 -3.51
CA LEU A 107 -9.70 -9.47 -4.27
C LEU A 107 -9.57 -8.99 -5.72
N LEU A 108 -9.19 -7.72 -5.90
CA LEU A 108 -8.99 -7.11 -7.20
C LEU A 108 -7.79 -7.74 -7.95
N THR A 109 -6.71 -8.05 -7.23
CA THR A 109 -5.53 -8.72 -7.80
C THR A 109 -5.90 -10.09 -8.36
N TYR A 110 -6.73 -10.86 -7.65
CA TYR A 110 -7.19 -12.16 -8.12
C TYR A 110 -8.10 -12.03 -9.35
N VAL A 111 -9.04 -11.07 -9.37
CA VAL A 111 -9.87 -10.79 -10.56
C VAL A 111 -8.99 -10.45 -11.77
N LEU A 112 -8.00 -9.57 -11.61
CA LEU A 112 -7.07 -9.22 -12.69
C LEU A 112 -6.20 -10.41 -13.11
N ALA A 113 -5.73 -11.23 -12.16
CA ALA A 113 -4.96 -12.43 -12.45
C ALA A 113 -5.79 -13.46 -13.25
N LEU A 114 -7.08 -13.64 -12.92
CA LEU A 114 -8.00 -14.46 -13.70
C LEU A 114 -8.20 -13.92 -15.11
N ALA A 115 -8.47 -12.62 -15.25
CA ALA A 115 -8.67 -11.97 -16.54
C ALA A 115 -7.44 -12.11 -17.46
N LEU A 116 -6.25 -12.11 -16.87
CA LEU A 116 -4.97 -12.28 -17.56
C LEU A 116 -4.51 -13.74 -17.66
N ARG A 117 -5.36 -14.71 -17.28
CA ARG A 117 -5.09 -16.16 -17.29
C ARG A 117 -3.82 -16.56 -16.51
N MET A 118 -3.48 -15.80 -15.48
CA MET A 118 -2.37 -16.11 -14.57
C MET A 118 -2.80 -17.13 -13.50
N GLU A 119 -4.10 -17.22 -13.22
CA GLU A 119 -4.68 -18.20 -12.31
C GLU A 119 -5.94 -18.83 -12.89
N GLY A 120 -6.31 -20.01 -12.37
CA GLY A 120 -7.55 -20.71 -12.72
C GLY A 120 -8.72 -20.25 -11.87
N LEU A 121 -9.93 -20.30 -12.45
CA LEU A 121 -11.17 -19.98 -11.75
C LEU A 121 -11.43 -21.03 -10.64
N GLN A 122 -11.61 -20.55 -9.41
CA GLN A 122 -11.94 -21.40 -8.27
C GLN A 122 -13.19 -20.87 -7.58
N ARG A 123 -14.20 -21.73 -7.39
CA ARG A 123 -15.51 -21.35 -6.82
C ARG A 123 -15.38 -20.73 -5.42
N LEU A 124 -14.50 -21.28 -4.59
CA LEU A 124 -14.26 -20.78 -3.23
C LEU A 124 -13.65 -19.37 -3.23
N ARG A 125 -12.72 -19.11 -4.15
CA ARG A 125 -12.11 -17.78 -4.32
C ARG A 125 -13.11 -16.77 -4.86
N LEU A 126 -13.96 -17.19 -5.81
CA LEU A 126 -15.04 -16.34 -6.32
C LEU A 126 -16.01 -15.94 -5.20
N LEU A 127 -16.40 -16.88 -4.33
CA LEU A 127 -17.21 -16.57 -3.16
C LEU A 127 -16.53 -15.57 -2.23
N GLY A 128 -15.22 -15.75 -1.98
CA GLY A 128 -14.44 -14.82 -1.18
C GLY A 128 -14.40 -13.40 -1.76
N ILE A 129 -14.27 -13.26 -3.09
CA ILE A 129 -14.38 -11.97 -3.78
C ILE A 129 -15.74 -11.34 -3.56
N LEU A 130 -16.82 -12.08 -3.76
CA LEU A 130 -18.18 -11.55 -3.63
C LEU A 130 -18.44 -11.04 -2.21
N ILE A 131 -18.03 -11.79 -1.19
CA ILE A 131 -18.15 -11.39 0.22
C ILE A 131 -17.31 -10.14 0.50
N GLY A 132 -16.07 -10.10 0.03
CA GLY A 132 -15.21 -8.93 0.26
C GLY A 132 -15.67 -7.67 -0.50
N LEU A 133 -16.22 -7.82 -1.71
CA LEU A 133 -16.85 -6.72 -2.45
C LEU A 133 -18.12 -6.22 -1.75
N ALA A 134 -18.92 -7.11 -1.17
CA ALA A 134 -20.05 -6.71 -0.32
C ALA A 134 -19.57 -5.92 0.90
N GLY A 135 -18.47 -6.35 1.54
CA GLY A 135 -17.81 -5.61 2.62
C GLY A 135 -17.35 -4.20 2.18
N SER A 136 -16.76 -4.09 0.98
CA SER A 136 -16.41 -2.79 0.39
C SER A 136 -17.61 -1.88 0.17
N LEU A 137 -18.73 -2.43 -0.30
CA LEU A 137 -19.95 -1.65 -0.52
C LEU A 137 -20.55 -1.17 0.80
N ILE A 138 -20.60 -2.03 1.82
CA ILE A 138 -21.05 -1.66 3.18
C ILE A 138 -20.17 -0.55 3.75
N LEU A 139 -18.85 -0.66 3.60
CA LEU A 139 -17.90 0.35 4.05
C LEU A 139 -18.15 1.70 3.38
N ALA A 140 -18.27 1.69 2.05
CA ALA A 140 -18.50 2.88 1.24
C ALA A 140 -19.84 3.56 1.58
N LEU A 141 -20.94 2.79 1.59
CA LEU A 141 -22.27 3.30 1.91
C LEU A 141 -22.35 3.83 3.34
N GLY A 142 -21.72 3.15 4.30
CA GLY A 142 -21.66 3.63 5.68
C GLY A 142 -20.90 4.95 5.80
N LYS A 143 -19.80 5.11 5.06
CA LYS A 143 -19.03 6.37 5.06
C LYS A 143 -19.80 7.51 4.39
N LEU A 144 -20.46 7.25 3.26
CA LEU A 144 -21.30 8.25 2.59
C LEU A 144 -22.53 8.64 3.42
N GLY A 145 -23.18 7.67 4.07
CA GLY A 145 -24.35 7.89 4.92
C GLY A 145 -24.06 8.71 6.18
N SER A 146 -22.80 8.73 6.66
CA SER A 146 -22.40 9.57 7.80
C SER A 146 -22.41 11.07 7.48
N GLY A 147 -22.25 11.46 6.20
CA GLY A 147 -22.16 12.87 5.80
C GLY A 147 -20.86 13.59 6.18
N ASP A 148 -19.99 12.97 6.96
CA ASP A 148 -18.79 13.59 7.55
C ASP A 148 -17.58 13.65 6.59
N SER A 149 -17.72 13.19 5.36
CA SER A 149 -16.61 13.09 4.42
C SER A 149 -17.02 13.44 2.99
N PRO A 150 -16.27 14.29 2.27
CA PRO A 150 -16.58 14.62 0.88
C PRO A 150 -16.55 13.38 -0.02
N LEU A 151 -17.55 13.24 -0.91
CA LEU A 151 -17.68 12.12 -1.85
C LEU A 151 -16.40 11.87 -2.65
N LEU A 152 -15.74 12.94 -3.09
CA LEU A 152 -14.48 12.86 -3.85
C LEU A 152 -13.43 12.01 -3.13
N TRP A 153 -13.22 12.24 -1.84
CA TRP A 153 -12.18 11.55 -1.06
C TRP A 153 -12.56 10.12 -0.71
N VAL A 154 -13.85 9.85 -0.51
CA VAL A 154 -14.36 8.49 -0.37
C VAL A 154 -14.08 7.69 -1.65
N LEU A 155 -14.43 8.24 -2.81
CA LEU A 155 -14.18 7.59 -4.11
C LEU A 155 -12.68 7.45 -4.40
N ALA A 156 -11.87 8.49 -4.13
CA ALA A 156 -10.41 8.44 -4.29
C ALA A 156 -9.79 7.27 -3.49
N THR A 157 -10.24 7.08 -2.25
CA THR A 157 -9.79 5.99 -1.38
C THR A 157 -10.22 4.62 -1.90
N LEU A 158 -11.41 4.50 -2.50
CA LEU A 158 -11.90 3.24 -3.08
C LEU A 158 -11.25 2.91 -4.43
N VAL A 159 -10.76 3.91 -5.15
CA VAL A 159 -10.01 3.73 -6.41
C VAL A 159 -8.56 3.31 -6.14
N MET A 160 -7.95 3.78 -5.04
CA MET A 160 -6.57 3.43 -4.68
C MET A 160 -6.27 1.91 -4.75
N PRO A 161 -7.08 1.00 -4.17
CA PRO A 161 -6.85 -0.45 -4.23
C PRO A 161 -6.77 -1.02 -5.64
N VAL A 162 -7.42 -0.39 -6.62
CA VAL A 162 -7.36 -0.78 -8.03
C VAL A 162 -5.94 -0.58 -8.57
N PHE A 163 -5.32 0.57 -8.28
CA PHE A 163 -3.92 0.83 -8.66
C PHE A 163 -2.98 -0.18 -8.00
N LEU A 164 -3.14 -0.45 -6.70
CA LEU A 164 -2.33 -1.44 -5.99
C LEU A 164 -2.46 -2.84 -6.62
N ALA A 165 -3.68 -3.25 -6.99
CA ALA A 165 -3.92 -4.52 -7.65
C ALA A 165 -3.25 -4.61 -9.04
N ILE A 166 -3.36 -3.56 -9.85
CA ILE A 166 -2.65 -3.45 -11.13
C ILE A 166 -1.14 -3.55 -10.91
N GLY A 167 -0.62 -2.85 -9.91
CA GLY A 167 0.79 -2.88 -9.52
C GLY A 167 1.27 -4.26 -9.12
N ASN A 168 0.50 -4.99 -8.31
CA ASN A 168 0.82 -6.35 -7.88
C ASN A 168 0.99 -7.29 -9.09
N VAL A 169 0.03 -7.23 -10.03
CA VAL A 169 0.07 -8.03 -11.25
C VAL A 169 1.24 -7.61 -12.14
N TYR A 170 1.41 -6.31 -12.37
CA TYR A 170 2.48 -5.78 -13.21
C TYR A 170 3.86 -6.20 -12.71
N ARG A 171 4.15 -5.99 -11.40
CA ARG A 171 5.44 -6.36 -10.81
C ARG A 171 5.72 -7.85 -10.87
N SER A 172 4.69 -8.67 -10.77
CA SER A 172 4.85 -10.12 -10.83
C SER A 172 5.14 -10.60 -12.25
N ARG A 173 4.51 -9.98 -13.26
CA ARG A 173 4.70 -10.36 -14.68
C ARG A 173 5.98 -9.80 -15.29
N HIS A 174 6.38 -8.59 -14.89
CA HIS A 174 7.50 -7.87 -15.50
C HIS A 174 8.73 -7.81 -14.60
N TRP A 175 8.80 -8.68 -13.57
CA TRP A 175 9.98 -8.80 -12.72
C TRP A 175 11.21 -9.07 -13.60
N PRO A 176 12.23 -8.18 -13.59
CA PRO A 176 13.38 -8.38 -14.47
C PRO A 176 14.15 -9.66 -14.14
N GLU A 177 14.54 -10.42 -15.16
CA GLU A 177 15.24 -11.69 -14.97
C GLU A 177 16.56 -11.49 -14.19
N GLY A 178 16.80 -12.39 -13.23
CA GLY A 178 17.98 -12.34 -12.36
C GLY A 178 17.97 -11.21 -11.32
N ALA A 179 16.96 -10.32 -11.33
CA ALA A 179 16.93 -9.19 -10.42
C ALA A 179 16.81 -9.62 -8.95
N ARG A 180 17.61 -8.98 -8.10
CA ARG A 180 17.52 -9.13 -6.65
C ARG A 180 16.51 -8.13 -6.07
N PRO A 181 15.82 -8.47 -4.96
CA PRO A 181 14.87 -7.60 -4.28
C PRO A 181 15.39 -6.17 -4.04
N LEU A 182 16.62 -6.08 -3.54
CA LEU A 182 17.25 -4.82 -3.15
C LEU A 182 17.74 -4.00 -4.35
N GLN A 183 17.88 -4.61 -5.54
CA GLN A 183 18.15 -3.88 -6.78
C GLN A 183 16.92 -3.12 -7.27
N LEU A 184 15.71 -3.63 -6.98
CA LEU A 184 14.48 -3.10 -7.53
C LEU A 184 13.80 -2.05 -6.63
N ALA A 185 13.84 -2.26 -5.32
CA ALA A 185 13.17 -1.37 -4.36
C ALA A 185 13.61 0.11 -4.45
N PRO A 186 14.91 0.44 -4.49
CA PRO A 186 15.35 1.83 -4.54
C PRO A 186 14.90 2.53 -5.82
N GLY A 187 15.09 1.87 -6.97
CA GLY A 187 14.72 2.42 -8.27
C GLY A 187 13.22 2.70 -8.36
N MET A 188 12.39 1.80 -7.82
CA MET A 188 10.94 1.97 -7.80
C MET A 188 10.51 3.14 -6.90
N LEU A 189 11.10 3.29 -5.71
CA LEU A 189 10.80 4.40 -4.79
C LEU A 189 11.22 5.75 -5.37
N LEU A 190 12.44 5.84 -5.91
CA LEU A 190 12.96 7.05 -6.52
C LEU A 190 12.18 7.45 -7.78
N ALA A 191 11.87 6.49 -8.65
CA ALA A 191 10.97 6.73 -9.78
C ALA A 191 9.59 7.19 -9.30
N GLY A 192 9.07 6.58 -8.23
CA GLY A 192 7.81 6.97 -7.62
C GLY A 192 7.82 8.42 -7.14
N ALA A 193 8.89 8.85 -6.46
CA ALA A 193 9.07 10.24 -6.05
C ALA A 193 9.09 11.20 -7.25
N LEU A 194 9.87 10.88 -8.28
CA LEU A 194 9.94 11.71 -9.50
C LEU A 194 8.59 11.88 -10.18
N LEU A 195 7.76 10.83 -10.17
CA LEU A 195 6.41 10.84 -10.76
C LEU A 195 5.39 11.68 -9.97
N LEU A 196 5.71 12.10 -8.74
CA LEU A 196 4.87 13.03 -7.98
C LEU A 196 5.15 14.50 -8.32
N LEU A 197 6.33 14.83 -8.85
CA LEU A 197 6.72 16.21 -9.17
C LEU A 197 5.74 16.95 -10.09
N PRO A 198 5.17 16.32 -11.16
CA PRO A 198 4.21 17.00 -12.02
C PRO A 198 2.96 17.50 -11.30
N LEU A 199 2.60 16.92 -10.14
CA LEU A 199 1.45 17.38 -9.35
C LEU A 199 1.60 18.83 -8.87
N GLY A 200 2.84 19.31 -8.71
CA GLY A 200 3.11 20.72 -8.38
C GLY A 200 2.63 21.69 -9.47
N LEU A 201 2.60 21.27 -10.73
CA LEU A 201 2.04 22.08 -11.84
C LEU A 201 0.52 22.23 -11.74
N PHE A 202 -0.14 21.35 -11.00
CA PHE A 202 -1.59 21.37 -10.75
C PHE A 202 -1.94 21.99 -9.39
N GLY A 203 -1.00 22.69 -8.76
CA GLY A 203 -1.21 23.39 -7.49
C GLY A 203 -1.12 22.51 -6.24
N VAL A 204 -0.61 21.28 -6.36
CA VAL A 204 -0.33 20.43 -5.19
C VAL A 204 0.92 20.95 -4.49
N GLU A 205 0.82 21.21 -3.18
CA GLU A 205 1.95 21.64 -2.36
C GLU A 205 2.96 20.50 -2.19
N LEU A 206 4.20 20.75 -2.64
CA LEU A 206 5.32 19.79 -2.59
C LEU A 206 6.46 20.27 -1.70
N ARG A 207 6.38 21.50 -1.18
CA ARG A 207 7.43 22.04 -0.30
C ARG A 207 7.43 21.27 1.01
N PRO A 208 8.62 20.89 1.49
CA PRO A 208 8.74 20.22 2.78
C PRO A 208 8.37 21.17 3.91
N ALA A 209 7.72 20.61 4.93
CA ALA A 209 7.29 21.33 6.12
C ALA A 209 8.37 21.19 7.22
N TRP A 210 9.58 21.71 6.96
CA TRP A 210 10.71 21.63 7.90
C TRP A 210 10.58 22.60 9.08
N GLU A 211 9.89 23.70 8.87
CA GLU A 211 9.83 24.82 9.81
C GLU A 211 8.89 24.54 11.00
N GLN A 212 8.03 23.52 10.88
CA GLN A 212 7.19 23.05 11.97
C GLN A 212 8.06 22.37 13.03
N ALA A 213 7.75 22.59 14.31
CA ALA A 213 8.56 22.12 15.45
C ALA A 213 8.79 20.59 15.50
N ALA A 214 7.97 19.80 14.79
CA ALA A 214 8.12 18.34 14.63
C ALA A 214 8.34 17.90 13.18
N GLY A 215 8.57 18.84 12.26
CA GLY A 215 8.60 18.61 10.81
C GLY A 215 9.57 17.50 10.42
N ALA A 216 10.83 17.66 10.82
CA ALA A 216 11.90 16.70 10.53
C ALA A 216 11.65 15.31 11.14
N TRP A 217 11.02 15.21 12.32
CA TRP A 217 10.75 13.94 12.99
C TRP A 217 9.70 13.12 12.26
N TRP A 218 8.63 13.77 11.78
CA TRP A 218 7.60 13.09 10.97
C TRP A 218 8.17 12.54 9.68
N LEU A 219 9.00 13.33 9.00
CA LEU A 219 9.67 12.84 7.79
C LEU A 219 10.64 11.70 8.10
N ALA A 220 11.45 11.82 9.15
CA ALA A 220 12.39 10.75 9.52
C ALA A 220 11.66 9.44 9.85
N ALA A 221 10.53 9.53 10.55
CA ALA A 221 9.67 8.38 10.84
C ALA A 221 9.11 7.74 9.56
N GLU A 222 8.54 8.55 8.65
CA GLU A 222 8.04 8.04 7.37
C GLU A 222 9.16 7.44 6.49
N VAL A 223 10.32 8.08 6.40
CA VAL A 223 11.48 7.55 5.68
C VAL A 223 11.87 6.18 6.23
N ALA A 224 11.93 6.02 7.56
CA ALA A 224 12.25 4.76 8.19
C ALA A 224 11.17 3.69 7.92
N LEU A 225 9.89 4.07 8.01
CA LEU A 225 8.77 3.17 7.73
C LEU A 225 8.77 2.72 6.27
N PHE A 226 8.87 3.63 5.31
CA PHE A 226 8.94 3.30 3.88
C PHE A 226 10.17 2.45 3.56
N ALA A 227 11.36 2.79 4.08
CA ALA A 227 12.57 2.01 3.82
C ALA A 227 12.46 0.58 4.39
N GLY A 228 12.05 0.44 5.64
CA GLY A 228 11.84 -0.85 6.29
C GLY A 228 10.77 -1.68 5.60
N MET A 229 9.63 -1.06 5.29
CA MET A 229 8.50 -1.71 4.63
C MET A 229 8.91 -2.22 3.26
N TYR A 230 9.50 -1.38 2.39
CA TYR A 230 9.85 -1.77 1.03
C TYR A 230 11.05 -2.74 0.96
N ALA A 231 11.98 -2.67 1.90
CA ALA A 231 13.05 -3.67 2.02
C ALA A 231 12.46 -5.07 2.25
N LEU A 232 11.52 -5.20 3.19
CA LEU A 232 10.86 -6.47 3.50
C LEU A 232 9.85 -6.87 2.43
N TYR A 233 9.14 -5.91 1.84
CA TYR A 233 8.15 -6.09 0.78
C TYR A 233 8.74 -6.82 -0.44
N PHE A 234 9.91 -6.38 -0.91
CA PHE A 234 10.56 -6.99 -2.07
C PHE A 234 11.13 -8.38 -1.76
N VAL A 235 11.55 -8.63 -0.53
CA VAL A 235 11.91 -9.98 -0.07
C VAL A 235 10.68 -10.87 -0.11
N LEU A 236 9.56 -10.41 0.47
CA LEU A 236 8.28 -11.12 0.45
C LEU A 236 7.82 -11.41 -0.97
N GLN A 237 7.89 -10.44 -1.87
CA GLN A 237 7.50 -10.60 -3.28
C GLN A 237 8.35 -11.65 -4.01
N LYS A 238 9.63 -11.80 -3.65
CA LYS A 238 10.48 -12.81 -4.27
C LYS A 238 10.19 -14.22 -3.73
N VAL A 239 9.89 -14.34 -2.43
CA VAL A 239 9.64 -15.65 -1.80
C VAL A 239 8.18 -16.10 -1.90
N ALA A 240 7.26 -15.19 -2.19
CA ALA A 240 5.83 -15.43 -2.23
C ALA A 240 5.18 -14.87 -3.50
N GLY A 241 4.29 -15.64 -4.13
CA GLY A 241 3.59 -15.21 -5.35
C GLY A 241 2.62 -14.04 -5.12
N ALA A 242 2.14 -13.45 -6.22
CA ALA A 242 1.31 -12.24 -6.23
C ALA A 242 0.10 -12.27 -5.27
N VAL A 243 -0.57 -13.42 -5.16
CA VAL A 243 -1.78 -13.58 -4.32
C VAL A 243 -1.45 -13.64 -2.82
N TYR A 244 -0.30 -14.20 -2.45
CA TYR A 244 0.12 -14.18 -1.04
C TYR A 244 0.63 -12.80 -0.67
N LEU A 245 1.36 -12.14 -1.58
CA LEU A 245 1.85 -10.78 -1.40
C LEU A 245 0.70 -9.79 -1.20
N SER A 246 -0.41 -9.92 -1.94
CA SER A 246 -1.54 -9.01 -1.81
C SER A 246 -2.19 -9.05 -0.42
N GLN A 247 -2.03 -10.15 0.34
CA GLN A 247 -2.52 -10.30 1.72
C GLN A 247 -1.94 -9.26 2.69
N ILE A 248 -0.84 -8.57 2.32
CA ILE A 248 -0.30 -7.43 3.08
C ILE A 248 -1.43 -6.46 3.40
N GLY A 249 -2.31 -6.21 2.43
CA GLY A 249 -3.44 -5.31 2.56
C GLY A 249 -4.41 -5.69 3.68
N SER A 250 -4.64 -6.98 3.87
CA SER A 250 -5.56 -7.49 4.90
C SER A 250 -4.99 -7.31 6.31
N VAL A 251 -3.69 -7.57 6.48
CA VAL A 251 -2.98 -7.26 7.73
C VAL A 251 -3.01 -5.75 7.98
N THR A 252 -2.66 -4.97 6.96
CA THR A 252 -2.63 -3.50 6.99
C THR A 252 -3.97 -2.91 7.44
N ALA A 253 -5.07 -3.44 6.92
CA ALA A 253 -6.39 -2.97 7.28
C ALA A 253 -6.71 -3.16 8.75
N ILE A 254 -6.39 -4.33 9.30
CA ILE A 254 -6.62 -4.63 10.72
C ILE A 254 -5.70 -3.79 11.59
N THR A 255 -4.39 -3.79 11.32
CA THR A 255 -3.41 -3.07 12.14
C THR A 255 -3.59 -1.56 12.03
N GLY A 256 -3.81 -1.04 10.83
CA GLY A 256 -4.00 0.38 10.57
C GLY A 256 -5.29 0.91 11.18
N ALA A 257 -6.41 0.20 11.04
CA ALA A 257 -7.67 0.59 11.68
C ALA A 257 -7.61 0.47 13.21
N ALA A 258 -6.96 -0.57 13.75
CA ALA A 258 -6.77 -0.71 15.19
C ALA A 258 -5.96 0.45 15.77
N VAL A 259 -4.85 0.84 15.14
CA VAL A 259 -4.07 2.01 15.56
C VAL A 259 -4.92 3.29 15.47
N ALA A 260 -5.65 3.49 14.38
CA ALA A 260 -6.48 4.68 14.21
C ALA A 260 -7.57 4.80 15.29
N ILE A 261 -8.26 3.70 15.61
CA ILE A 261 -9.36 3.68 16.57
C ILE A 261 -8.83 3.75 18.01
N PHE A 262 -7.91 2.84 18.37
CA PHE A 262 -7.50 2.68 19.78
C PHE A 262 -6.40 3.64 20.21
N LEU A 263 -5.49 4.04 19.31
CA LEU A 263 -4.39 4.95 19.64
C LEU A 263 -4.65 6.40 19.20
N LEU A 264 -5.32 6.62 18.07
CA LEU A 264 -5.63 7.97 17.58
C LEU A 264 -7.04 8.45 17.92
N GLY A 265 -7.85 7.63 18.60
CA GLY A 265 -9.19 7.99 19.05
C GLY A 265 -10.22 8.17 17.92
N GLU A 266 -10.01 7.58 16.74
CA GLU A 266 -11.04 7.58 15.70
C GLU A 266 -12.27 6.78 16.15
N GLN A 267 -13.46 7.31 15.87
CA GLN A 267 -14.70 6.60 16.14
C GLN A 267 -14.86 5.42 15.17
N GLY A 268 -14.84 4.21 15.70
CA GLY A 268 -15.23 3.02 14.93
C GLY A 268 -16.73 3.02 14.65
N SER A 269 -17.13 2.58 13.46
CA SER A 269 -18.54 2.44 13.08
C SER A 269 -18.94 0.97 12.89
N ALA A 270 -20.24 0.69 12.96
CA ALA A 270 -20.78 -0.63 12.62
C ALA A 270 -20.45 -1.04 11.18
N SER A 271 -20.46 -0.10 10.23
CA SER A 271 -20.07 -0.36 8.84
C SER A 271 -18.59 -0.74 8.72
N MET A 272 -17.70 -0.11 9.49
CA MET A 272 -16.28 -0.48 9.54
C MET A 272 -16.07 -1.87 10.10
N LEU A 273 -16.77 -2.23 11.19
CA LEU A 273 -16.69 -3.57 11.78
C LEU A 273 -17.20 -4.65 10.80
N LEU A 274 -18.37 -4.44 10.19
CA LEU A 274 -18.94 -5.36 9.20
C LEU A 274 -18.02 -5.51 7.98
N ALA A 275 -17.48 -4.41 7.47
CA ALA A 275 -16.54 -4.44 6.36
C ALA A 275 -15.25 -5.20 6.71
N ALA A 276 -14.72 -5.01 7.92
CA ALA A 276 -13.55 -5.74 8.40
C ALA A 276 -13.83 -7.25 8.48
N LEU A 277 -14.99 -7.65 9.01
CA LEU A 277 -15.41 -9.05 9.07
C LEU A 277 -15.59 -9.66 7.67
N CYS A 278 -16.36 -9.00 6.80
CA CYS A 278 -16.57 -9.45 5.42
C CYS A 278 -15.25 -9.58 4.68
N THR A 279 -14.36 -8.60 4.83
CA THR A 279 -13.09 -8.64 4.09
C THR A 279 -12.15 -9.70 4.66
N THR A 280 -12.09 -9.88 5.98
CA THR A 280 -11.32 -10.96 6.61
C THR A 280 -11.79 -12.33 6.12
N VAL A 281 -13.10 -12.56 6.10
CA VAL A 281 -13.69 -13.80 5.57
C VAL A 281 -13.37 -13.96 4.08
N GLY A 282 -13.63 -12.93 3.28
CA GLY A 282 -13.41 -12.97 1.83
C GLY A 282 -11.95 -13.26 1.46
N VAL A 283 -11.02 -12.57 2.12
CA VAL A 283 -9.58 -12.76 1.98
C VAL A 283 -9.17 -14.18 2.39
N THR A 284 -9.68 -14.69 3.50
CA THR A 284 -9.38 -16.05 3.97
C THR A 284 -9.83 -17.08 2.96
N LEU A 285 -11.05 -16.95 2.41
CA LEU A 285 -11.56 -17.84 1.37
C LEU A 285 -10.74 -17.79 0.09
N VAL A 286 -10.20 -16.62 -0.28
CA VAL A 286 -9.29 -16.47 -1.42
C VAL A 286 -7.93 -17.12 -1.13
N ALA A 287 -7.44 -17.02 0.10
CA ALA A 287 -6.16 -17.56 0.53
C ALA A 287 -6.17 -19.09 0.69
N LEU A 288 -7.30 -19.68 1.04
CA LEU A 288 -7.47 -21.14 1.12
C LEU A 288 -7.18 -21.76 -0.25
N ARG A 289 -6.18 -22.65 -0.30
CA ARG A 289 -5.94 -23.50 -1.46
C ARG A 289 -6.92 -24.68 -1.38
N PRO A 290 -7.62 -25.04 -2.46
CA PRO A 290 -8.28 -26.33 -2.53
C PRO A 290 -7.23 -27.43 -2.31
N ALA A 291 -7.51 -28.40 -1.45
CA ALA A 291 -6.73 -29.63 -1.37
C ALA A 291 -6.69 -30.24 -2.77
N ARG A 292 -5.49 -30.54 -3.26
CA ARG A 292 -5.30 -31.32 -4.49
C ARG A 292 -5.59 -32.78 -4.21
#